data_AF-M7YX24-F1
#
_entry.id   AF-M7YX24-F1
#
_cell.length_a   1.000
_cell.length_b   1.000
_cell.length_c   1.000
_cell.angle_alpha   90.00
_cell.angle_beta   90.00
_cell.angle_gamma   90.00
#
_symmetry.space_group_name_H-M   'P 1'
#
loop_
_entity.id
_entity.type
_entity.pdbx_description
1 polymer ?
#
loop_
_entity_poly.entity_id
_entity_poly.type
_entity_poly.pdbx_seq_one_letter_code
_entity_poly.pdbx_strand_id
1 'polypeptide(L)'
;MQPMLALGLLLLLSLDGGVAVAAEDGQFAYQGFAAANLTLDGVAAVTPNGLLLLTDTEYQTTGHAFHPAPLRFLDSSTTMTNSAAMARSFSASFVFAIRSRYDGLTSYGLAFVVAPTSNLSAAESGRNHIGIDVNSLISRQAKQAGYYSDENGAFQELRLNSRQPLQVWVDYDAQVRQLNVTLAPVQLPKPKIPLLSELIGLSSIMADKMYVGFSASEGWGVGTHHYVLGWSFSLDGPAPLLDFSKLPVLPRLGPKPRSKILDVVLPLAVTLLVIAMLVVIFFFLWHRRRFAEVREDWEDEFGPHRFTYRDLFHATEGFSGTNLLGVGGFGRVYRGVLSASNLEVVVKRVSHDSKQGIREFMQRW
;
A
#
# COMPACT_ATOMS: atom_id res chain seq x y z
N MET A 1 58.40 -38.34 52.77
CA MET A 1 56.95 -38.42 52.47
C MET A 1 56.57 -37.14 51.75
N GLN A 2 56.22 -37.23 50.48
CA GLN A 2 55.84 -36.11 49.60
C GLN A 2 54.44 -35.60 49.97
N PRO A 3 54.14 -34.29 49.84
CA PRO A 3 52.76 -33.84 49.74
C PRO A 3 52.27 -33.99 48.29
N MET A 4 51.16 -34.70 48.11
CA MET A 4 50.44 -34.83 46.86
C MET A 4 49.86 -33.47 46.43
N LEU A 5 50.23 -33.03 45.23
CA LEU A 5 49.55 -31.99 44.46
C LEU A 5 48.20 -32.54 43.97
N ALA A 6 47.09 -32.05 44.54
CA ALA A 6 45.77 -32.20 43.96
C ALA A 6 45.52 -31.00 43.03
N LEU A 7 45.82 -31.19 41.75
CA LEU A 7 45.53 -30.24 40.68
C LEU A 7 44.02 -30.29 40.38
N GLY A 8 43.25 -29.41 41.02
CA GLY A 8 41.84 -29.20 40.72
C GLY A 8 41.70 -28.56 39.34
N LEU A 9 41.24 -29.36 38.36
CA LEU A 9 40.93 -28.96 36.99
C LEU A 9 39.79 -27.93 37.01
N LEU A 10 40.13 -26.63 36.93
CA LEU A 10 39.15 -25.57 36.69
C LEU A 10 38.72 -25.66 35.23
N LEU A 11 37.58 -26.29 34.98
CA LEU A 11 36.91 -26.29 33.68
C LEU A 11 36.37 -24.87 33.43
N LEU A 12 37.21 -23.99 32.88
CA LEU A 12 36.75 -22.76 32.26
C LEU A 12 35.94 -23.15 31.02
N LEU A 13 34.63 -23.27 31.18
CA LEU A 13 33.71 -23.19 30.06
C LEU A 13 33.91 -21.80 29.44
N SER A 14 34.63 -21.75 28.32
CA SER A 14 34.68 -20.59 27.44
C SER A 14 33.28 -20.35 26.90
N LEU A 15 32.51 -19.54 27.63
CA LEU A 15 31.42 -18.79 27.04
C LEU A 15 32.08 -17.78 26.10
N ASP A 16 32.12 -18.09 24.81
CA ASP A 16 32.35 -17.15 23.70
C ASP A 16 31.19 -16.13 23.62
N GLY A 17 30.89 -15.49 24.74
CA GLY A 17 30.09 -14.27 24.78
C GLY A 17 31.03 -13.12 24.50
N GLY A 18 30.97 -12.58 23.28
CA GLY A 18 31.73 -11.40 22.89
C GLY A 18 31.60 -10.31 23.95
N VAL A 19 32.69 -10.08 24.68
CA VAL A 19 32.77 -9.02 25.67
C VAL A 19 32.66 -7.71 24.91
N ALA A 20 31.61 -6.93 25.22
CA ALA A 20 31.55 -5.53 24.85
C ALA A 20 32.74 -4.83 25.52
N VAL A 21 33.76 -4.51 24.74
CA VAL A 21 34.81 -3.61 25.19
C VAL A 21 34.16 -2.23 25.28
N ALA A 22 33.74 -1.85 26.50
CA ALA A 22 33.40 -0.48 26.80
C ALA A 22 34.71 0.32 26.79
N ALA A 23 35.12 0.75 25.59
CA ALA A 23 36.15 1.75 25.44
C ALA A 23 35.57 3.11 25.83
N GLU A 24 36.43 3.95 26.41
CA GLU A 24 36.16 5.28 26.95
C GLU A 24 35.04 6.06 26.21
N ASP A 25 34.00 6.42 26.97
CA ASP A 25 33.03 7.51 26.78
C ASP A 25 32.43 7.74 25.37
N GLY A 26 32.02 6.66 24.69
CA GLY A 26 31.12 6.78 23.53
C GLY A 26 31.26 5.76 22.40
N GLN A 27 32.08 4.71 22.56
CA GLN A 27 32.30 3.70 21.52
C GLN A 27 31.78 2.32 21.93
N PHE A 28 31.09 1.63 21.01
CA PHE A 28 30.67 0.24 21.20
C PHE A 28 30.48 -0.50 19.87
N ALA A 29 30.45 -1.83 19.94
CA ALA A 29 30.11 -2.70 18.83
C ALA A 29 29.38 -3.97 19.30
N TYR A 30 28.23 -4.24 18.69
CA TYR A 30 27.40 -5.41 18.89
C TYR A 30 27.46 -6.31 17.65
N GLN A 31 28.15 -7.44 17.75
CA GLN A 31 28.21 -8.48 16.73
C GLN A 31 27.07 -9.49 16.96
N GLY A 32 25.83 -9.02 16.82
CA GLY A 32 24.67 -9.67 17.40
C GLY A 32 24.38 -9.22 18.84
N PHE A 33 23.23 -9.62 19.35
CA PHE A 33 22.60 -9.03 20.52
C PHE A 33 22.32 -10.02 21.67
N ALA A 34 22.70 -11.29 21.54
CA ALA A 34 22.40 -12.33 22.53
C ALA A 34 22.91 -12.00 23.95
N ALA A 35 24.06 -11.31 24.04
CA ALA A 35 24.63 -10.83 25.30
C ALA A 35 24.60 -9.29 25.41
N ALA A 36 23.90 -8.61 24.50
CA ALA A 36 23.84 -7.15 24.51
C ALA A 36 22.90 -6.67 25.61
N ASN A 37 23.39 -5.74 26.42
CA ASN A 37 22.55 -5.02 27.37
C ASN A 37 21.91 -3.84 26.63
N LEU A 38 20.64 -3.96 26.24
CA LEU A 38 19.86 -2.93 25.56
C LEU A 38 18.66 -2.52 26.39
N THR A 39 18.28 -1.25 26.30
CA THR A 39 16.97 -0.79 26.78
C THR A 39 15.94 -1.04 25.68
N LEU A 40 15.02 -1.97 25.92
CA LEU A 40 13.96 -2.34 24.98
C LEU A 40 12.63 -1.73 25.42
N ASP A 41 11.85 -1.25 24.46
CA ASP A 41 10.50 -0.71 24.66
C ASP A 41 9.57 -1.16 23.52
N GLY A 42 8.25 -1.20 23.80
CA GLY A 42 7.26 -1.74 22.87
C GLY A 42 7.41 -3.25 22.64
N VAL A 43 7.31 -3.69 21.38
CA VAL A 43 7.42 -5.12 21.01
C VAL A 43 8.86 -5.57 20.69
N ALA A 44 9.85 -4.71 20.89
CA ALA A 44 11.24 -5.04 20.57
C ALA A 44 11.77 -6.16 21.48
N ALA A 45 12.47 -7.13 20.89
CA ALA A 45 13.02 -8.28 21.59
C ALA A 45 14.33 -8.76 20.95
N VAL A 46 15.16 -9.44 21.74
CA VAL A 46 16.33 -10.18 21.22
C VAL A 46 15.92 -11.64 21.00
N THR A 47 16.12 -12.15 19.79
CA THR A 47 15.81 -13.54 19.46
C THR A 47 16.81 -14.51 20.10
N PRO A 48 16.47 -15.80 20.27
CA PRO A 48 17.39 -16.79 20.84
C PRO A 48 18.72 -16.94 20.08
N ASN A 49 18.74 -16.65 18.77
CA ASN A 49 19.94 -16.64 17.95
C ASN A 49 20.66 -15.28 17.90
N GLY A 50 20.25 -14.30 18.71
CA GLY A 50 20.95 -13.03 18.90
C GLY A 50 20.61 -11.93 17.89
N LEU A 51 19.50 -12.00 17.16
CA LEU A 51 19.01 -10.88 16.35
C LEU A 51 18.25 -9.90 17.23
N LEU A 52 18.37 -8.61 16.95
CA LEU A 52 17.45 -7.62 17.51
C LEU A 52 16.24 -7.52 16.58
N LEU A 53 15.07 -7.92 17.08
CA LEU A 53 13.79 -7.85 16.40
C LEU A 53 13.01 -6.65 16.93
N LEU A 54 12.72 -5.68 16.07
CA LEU A 54 12.01 -4.46 16.47
C LEU A 54 10.48 -4.60 16.33
N THR A 55 9.99 -5.49 15.48
CA THR A 55 8.55 -5.71 15.20
C THR A 55 8.32 -7.15 14.73
N ASP A 56 7.25 -7.80 15.23
CA ASP A 56 6.98 -9.25 15.04
C ASP A 56 5.49 -9.60 14.85
N THR A 57 4.60 -8.63 14.60
CA THR A 57 3.15 -8.91 14.65
C THR A 57 2.39 -8.34 13.47
N GLU A 58 1.25 -8.95 13.13
CA GLU A 58 0.37 -8.49 12.03
C GLU A 58 -0.46 -7.25 12.40
N TYR A 59 -0.29 -6.72 13.62
CA TYR A 59 -1.00 -5.58 14.18
C TYR A 59 -0.13 -4.32 14.20
N GLN A 60 -0.77 -3.15 14.25
CA GLN A 60 -0.05 -1.89 14.44
C GLN A 60 0.73 -1.93 15.75
N THR A 61 2.04 -2.07 15.63
CA THR A 61 2.96 -2.18 16.76
C THR A 61 4.20 -1.34 16.50
N THR A 62 4.77 -0.85 17.59
CA THR A 62 6.04 -0.12 17.61
C THR A 62 7.00 -0.88 18.52
N GLY A 63 8.26 -0.89 18.15
CA GLY A 63 9.31 -1.38 19.03
C GLY A 63 10.55 -0.52 18.92
N HIS A 64 11.19 -0.33 20.06
CA HIS A 64 12.35 0.52 20.19
C HIS A 64 13.45 -0.19 20.97
N ALA A 65 14.70 0.06 20.59
CA ALA A 65 15.85 -0.54 21.22
C ALA A 65 17.01 0.45 21.27
N PHE A 66 17.49 0.76 22.46
CA PHE A 66 18.51 1.78 22.69
C PHE A 66 19.73 1.23 23.41
N HIS A 67 20.88 1.86 23.15
CA HIS A 67 22.04 1.72 24.02
C HIS A 67 21.65 2.15 25.45
N PRO A 68 22.03 1.41 26.50
CA PRO A 68 21.42 1.53 27.83
C PRO A 68 21.77 2.85 28.53
N ALA A 69 22.95 3.40 28.26
CA ALA A 69 23.37 4.69 28.80
C ALA A 69 23.30 5.78 27.73
N PRO A 70 22.81 6.99 28.05
CA PRO A 70 22.85 8.11 27.12
C PRO A 70 24.29 8.58 26.92
N LEU A 71 24.60 9.01 25.69
CA LEU A 71 25.93 9.45 25.29
C LEU A 71 25.96 10.98 25.23
N ARG A 72 27.15 11.54 25.48
CA ARG A 72 27.32 13.00 25.52
C ARG A 72 27.63 13.55 24.14
N PHE A 73 26.67 14.23 23.51
CA PHE A 73 26.78 14.76 22.14
C PHE A 73 27.25 16.20 22.05
N LEU A 74 27.27 16.93 23.17
CA LEU A 74 27.80 18.30 23.22
C LEU A 74 29.12 18.32 23.99
N ASP A 75 30.14 18.93 23.40
CA ASP A 75 31.35 19.28 24.13
C ASP A 75 31.12 20.57 24.93
N SER A 76 31.29 20.45 26.25
CA SER A 76 31.18 21.55 27.21
C SER A 76 32.54 22.11 27.62
N SER A 77 33.65 21.67 27.01
CA SER A 77 35.01 22.13 27.34
C SER A 77 35.22 23.64 27.15
N THR A 78 34.34 24.31 26.43
CA THR A 78 34.40 25.75 26.13
C THR A 78 33.82 26.65 27.22
N THR A 79 33.27 26.12 28.32
CA THR A 79 32.63 26.90 29.42
C THR A 79 33.57 27.83 30.20
N MET A 80 34.88 27.90 29.89
CA MET A 80 35.74 28.99 30.36
C MET A 80 35.55 30.31 29.58
N THR A 81 34.81 30.26 28.47
CA THR A 81 34.39 31.41 27.67
C THR A 81 32.86 31.32 27.54
N ASN A 82 32.15 32.43 27.37
CA ASN A 82 30.70 32.45 27.13
C ASN A 82 30.31 31.86 25.74
N SER A 83 30.96 30.78 25.31
CA SER A 83 30.79 30.12 24.03
C SER A 83 29.76 29.02 24.15
N ALA A 84 28.83 28.95 23.19
CA ALA A 84 27.84 27.88 23.12
C ALA A 84 28.52 26.50 23.02
N ALA A 85 27.91 25.48 23.65
CA ALA A 85 28.37 24.10 23.54
C ALA A 85 28.32 23.62 22.07
N MET A 86 29.33 22.87 21.65
CA MET A 86 29.48 22.43 20.26
C MET A 86 29.13 20.95 20.12
N ALA A 87 28.42 20.57 19.05
CA ALA A 87 28.17 19.17 18.76
C ALA A 87 29.48 18.42 18.51
N ARG A 88 29.50 17.16 18.93
CA ARG A 88 30.60 16.21 18.69
C ARG A 88 30.37 15.47 17.37
N SER A 89 31.46 15.05 16.74
CA SER A 89 31.38 14.19 15.56
C SER A 89 30.95 12.79 16.01
N PHE A 90 30.26 12.05 15.13
CA PHE A 90 29.93 10.66 15.42
C PHE A 90 29.87 9.82 14.15
N SER A 91 30.07 8.52 14.32
CA SER A 91 29.91 7.53 13.28
C SER A 91 29.10 6.36 13.83
N ALA A 92 28.13 5.89 13.03
CA ALA A 92 27.34 4.71 13.31
C ALA A 92 27.34 3.79 12.10
N SER A 93 27.44 2.48 12.32
CA SER A 93 27.22 1.48 11.28
C SER A 93 26.34 0.36 11.80
N PHE A 94 25.36 -0.05 11.01
CA PHE A 94 24.50 -1.17 11.39
C PHE A 94 24.06 -1.98 10.19
N VAL A 95 23.84 -3.26 10.43
CA VAL A 95 23.32 -4.22 9.46
C VAL A 95 21.89 -4.54 9.81
N PHE A 96 20.97 -4.35 8.88
CA PHE A 96 19.55 -4.59 9.08
C PHE A 96 18.94 -5.39 7.94
N ALA A 97 17.77 -5.97 8.18
CA ALA A 97 16.96 -6.62 7.15
C ALA A 97 15.47 -6.41 7.43
N ILE A 98 14.73 -6.00 6.39
CA ILE A 98 13.27 -5.88 6.46
C ILE A 98 12.65 -7.07 5.73
N ARG A 99 11.79 -7.81 6.44
CA ARG A 99 11.22 -9.07 5.94
C ARG A 99 9.70 -9.06 6.08
N SER A 100 9.04 -8.73 4.97
CA SER A 100 7.59 -8.82 4.84
C SER A 100 7.16 -10.22 4.42
N ARG A 101 6.03 -10.70 4.96
CA ARG A 101 5.36 -11.94 4.53
C ARG A 101 4.83 -11.87 3.10
N TYR A 102 4.42 -10.69 2.63
CA TYR A 102 3.79 -10.50 1.31
C TYR A 102 4.67 -9.71 0.33
N ASP A 103 4.62 -10.08 -0.96
CA ASP A 103 5.28 -9.34 -2.03
C ASP A 103 4.73 -7.92 -2.22
N GLY A 104 5.63 -6.94 -2.22
CA GLY A 104 5.30 -5.56 -2.57
C GLY A 104 4.60 -4.76 -1.47
N LEU A 105 4.22 -5.40 -0.36
CA LEU A 105 3.61 -4.74 0.80
C LEU A 105 4.66 -4.58 1.90
N THR A 106 4.86 -3.34 2.34
CA THR A 106 5.63 -2.94 3.52
C THR A 106 4.88 -1.80 4.17
N SER A 107 4.82 -1.77 5.50
CA SER A 107 4.30 -0.61 6.20
C SER A 107 5.28 -0.11 7.26
N TYR A 108 5.26 1.21 7.39
CA TYR A 108 6.21 2.13 8.01
C TYR A 108 7.68 1.89 7.65
N GLY A 109 8.52 1.39 8.55
CA GLY A 109 9.95 1.24 8.28
C GLY A 109 10.80 1.13 9.54
N LEU A 110 12.11 1.34 9.37
CA LEU A 110 13.11 1.35 10.44
C LEU A 110 13.85 2.68 10.41
N ALA A 111 14.01 3.30 11.59
CA ALA A 111 14.79 4.51 11.79
C ALA A 111 15.95 4.26 12.78
N PHE A 112 17.13 4.78 12.45
CA PHE A 112 18.19 5.04 13.42
C PHE A 112 17.92 6.40 14.06
N VAL A 113 17.89 6.48 15.38
CA VAL A 113 17.41 7.66 16.09
C VAL A 113 18.42 8.14 17.12
N VAL A 114 18.62 9.47 17.15
CA VAL A 114 19.29 10.18 18.25
C VAL A 114 18.24 11.09 18.90
N ALA A 115 17.79 10.75 20.11
CA ALA A 115 16.66 11.42 20.76
C ALA A 115 16.91 11.70 22.25
N PRO A 116 16.25 12.72 22.83
CA PRO A 116 16.37 13.02 24.26
C PRO A 116 15.66 11.97 25.13
N THR A 117 14.75 11.19 24.55
CA THR A 117 13.98 10.15 25.25
C THR A 117 13.88 8.89 24.38
N SER A 118 13.69 7.73 25.02
CA SER A 118 13.52 6.44 24.35
C SER A 118 12.10 6.16 23.85
N ASN A 119 11.11 7.02 24.14
CA ASN A 119 9.73 6.84 23.71
C ASN A 119 9.46 7.64 22.41
N LEU A 120 9.10 6.95 21.33
CA LEU A 120 8.99 7.52 19.97
C LEU A 120 7.67 7.13 19.28
N SER A 121 6.53 7.60 19.80
CA SER A 121 5.18 7.17 19.37
C SER A 121 4.61 7.87 18.12
N ALA A 122 5.44 8.40 17.21
CA ALA A 122 4.96 9.02 15.98
C ALA A 122 5.94 8.75 14.83
N ALA A 123 5.51 7.98 13.82
CA ALA A 123 6.19 7.86 12.52
C ALA A 123 5.20 7.39 11.44
N GLU A 124 5.17 8.10 10.31
CA GLU A 124 4.46 7.69 9.09
C GLU A 124 5.47 7.52 7.94
N SER A 125 5.28 6.51 7.08
CA SER A 125 5.46 6.55 5.60
C SER A 125 5.62 5.15 4.97
N GLY A 126 5.16 4.97 3.73
CA GLY A 126 5.14 3.69 3.00
C GLY A 126 5.81 3.70 1.62
N ARG A 127 7.09 4.13 1.51
CA ARG A 127 7.86 4.14 0.24
C ARG A 127 9.28 3.60 0.42
N ASN A 128 9.88 3.01 -0.63
CA ASN A 128 11.27 2.51 -0.66
C ASN A 128 12.30 3.66 -0.75
N HIS A 129 12.55 4.34 0.36
CA HIS A 129 13.42 5.52 0.43
C HIS A 129 14.23 5.55 1.74
N ILE A 130 15.29 6.36 1.75
CA ILE A 130 16.03 6.75 2.96
C ILE A 130 15.83 8.25 3.14
N GLY A 131 15.59 8.70 4.38
CA GLY A 131 15.36 10.10 4.73
C GLY A 131 16.16 10.55 5.96
N ILE A 132 16.39 11.86 6.06
CA ILE A 132 16.94 12.54 7.24
C ILE A 132 15.83 13.38 7.86
N ASP A 133 15.39 12.97 9.05
CA ASP A 133 14.30 13.58 9.80
C ASP A 133 14.88 14.38 10.98
N VAL A 134 14.42 15.62 11.16
CA VAL A 134 14.93 16.54 12.19
C VAL A 134 13.76 17.21 12.87
N ASN A 135 13.44 16.76 14.08
CA ASN A 135 12.29 17.23 14.88
C ASN A 135 10.95 17.24 14.10
N SER A 136 10.84 16.41 13.05
CA SER A 136 9.69 16.32 12.14
C SER A 136 9.74 15.00 11.39
N LEU A 137 8.59 14.43 11.06
CA LEU A 137 8.44 13.24 10.21
C LEU A 137 8.51 13.55 8.71
N ILE A 138 8.53 14.83 8.36
CA ILE A 138 8.80 15.26 6.99
C ILE A 138 10.32 15.38 6.86
N SER A 139 10.92 14.46 6.10
CA SER A 139 12.36 14.45 5.88
C SER A 139 12.85 15.76 5.25
N ARG A 140 13.96 16.29 5.77
CA ARG A 140 14.69 17.41 5.15
C ARG A 140 15.26 17.02 3.79
N GLN A 141 15.77 15.80 3.72
CA GLN A 141 16.28 15.19 2.51
C GLN A 141 15.80 13.75 2.45
N ALA A 142 15.34 13.31 1.29
CA ALA A 142 14.94 11.93 1.04
C ALA A 142 15.36 11.52 -0.37
N LYS A 143 15.84 10.29 -0.51
CA LYS A 143 16.15 9.69 -1.82
C LYS A 143 15.70 8.24 -1.85
N GLN A 144 15.46 7.75 -3.06
CA GLN A 144 15.21 6.33 -3.30
C GLN A 144 16.35 5.50 -2.72
N ALA A 145 16.02 4.38 -2.10
CA ALA A 145 17.02 3.50 -1.50
C ALA A 145 17.94 2.94 -2.59
N GLY A 146 19.25 3.09 -2.40
CA GLY A 146 20.26 2.66 -3.35
C GLY A 146 21.65 3.12 -2.96
N TYR A 147 22.62 2.86 -3.83
CA TYR A 147 24.00 3.26 -3.64
C TYR A 147 24.66 3.62 -4.97
N TYR A 148 25.68 4.47 -4.93
CA TYR A 148 26.46 4.78 -6.13
C TYR A 148 27.65 3.83 -6.20
N SER A 149 27.84 3.18 -7.35
CA SER A 149 29.00 2.30 -7.57
C SER A 149 30.28 3.13 -7.64
N ASP A 150 31.31 2.70 -6.90
CA ASP A 150 32.63 3.34 -6.92
C ASP A 150 33.37 3.16 -8.26
N GLU A 151 32.95 2.18 -9.08
CA GLU A 151 33.61 1.88 -10.37
C GLU A 151 33.22 2.87 -11.48
N ASN A 152 31.94 3.24 -11.54
CA ASN A 152 31.38 4.03 -12.64
C ASN A 152 30.49 5.19 -12.19
N GLY A 153 30.28 5.38 -10.88
CA GLY A 153 29.40 6.41 -10.32
C GLY A 153 27.92 6.19 -10.59
N ALA A 154 27.52 5.04 -11.15
CA ALA A 154 26.13 4.76 -11.48
C ALA A 154 25.32 4.45 -10.21
N PHE A 155 24.09 4.97 -10.15
CA PHE A 155 23.14 4.67 -9.09
C PHE A 155 22.57 3.26 -9.25
N GLN A 156 22.69 2.45 -8.21
CA GLN A 156 22.16 1.10 -8.10
C GLN A 156 21.00 1.10 -7.11
N GLU A 157 19.79 0.84 -7.61
CA GLU A 157 18.59 0.78 -6.77
C GLU A 157 18.64 -0.43 -5.85
N LEU A 158 18.27 -0.21 -4.58
CA LEU A 158 18.09 -1.26 -3.59
C LEU A 158 16.64 -1.30 -3.13
N ARG A 159 16.13 -2.51 -2.93
CA ARG A 159 14.86 -2.73 -2.23
C ARG A 159 15.14 -3.02 -0.77
N LEU A 160 14.68 -2.15 0.12
CA LEU A 160 14.87 -2.32 1.58
C LEU A 160 14.18 -3.60 2.10
N ASN A 161 13.10 -4.02 1.45
CA ASN A 161 12.35 -5.24 1.73
C ASN A 161 12.79 -6.46 0.89
N SER A 162 14.03 -6.45 0.37
CA SER A 162 14.61 -7.56 -0.40
C SER A 162 14.79 -8.84 0.41
N ARG A 163 14.60 -8.78 1.74
CA ARG A 163 14.91 -9.83 2.73
C ARG A 163 16.39 -10.14 2.87
N GLN A 164 17.25 -9.44 2.15
CA GLN A 164 18.69 -9.55 2.29
C GLN A 164 19.20 -8.51 3.29
N PRO A 165 20.24 -8.85 4.05
CA PRO A 165 20.92 -7.87 4.89
C PRO A 165 21.49 -6.71 4.07
N LEU A 166 21.24 -5.49 4.54
CA LEU A 166 21.84 -4.25 4.05
C LEU A 166 22.64 -3.60 5.19
N GLN A 167 23.70 -2.88 4.85
CA GLN A 167 24.48 -2.12 5.80
C GLN A 167 24.31 -0.62 5.55
N VAL A 168 24.16 0.12 6.64
CA VAL A 168 24.07 1.58 6.65
C VAL A 168 25.25 2.14 7.41
N TRP A 169 25.72 3.30 6.96
CA TRP A 169 26.66 4.15 7.67
C TRP A 169 26.04 5.54 7.83
N VAL A 170 26.12 6.08 9.04
CA VAL A 170 25.69 7.44 9.37
C VAL A 170 26.89 8.14 9.99
N ASP A 171 27.42 9.14 9.31
CA ASP A 171 28.59 9.88 9.76
C ASP A 171 28.29 11.37 9.84
N TYR A 172 28.52 11.94 11.00
CA TYR A 172 28.42 13.36 11.25
C TYR A 172 29.80 13.96 11.50
N ASP A 173 30.17 14.94 10.71
CA ASP A 173 31.34 15.78 10.95
C ASP A 173 30.90 17.13 11.53
N ALA A 174 31.23 17.37 12.79
CA ALA A 174 30.88 18.60 13.50
C ALA A 174 31.63 19.84 13.00
N GLN A 175 32.84 19.68 12.46
CA GLN A 175 33.67 20.81 11.98
C GLN A 175 33.04 21.45 10.75
N VAL A 176 32.59 20.61 9.81
CA VAL A 176 31.91 21.07 8.58
C VAL A 176 30.39 21.03 8.67
N ARG A 177 29.83 20.55 9.79
CA ARG A 177 28.39 20.42 10.06
C ARG A 177 27.68 19.58 8.99
N GLN A 178 28.25 18.44 8.65
CA GLN A 178 27.76 17.61 7.55
C GLN A 178 27.36 16.23 8.03
N LEU A 179 26.13 15.83 7.73
CA LEU A 179 25.61 14.49 7.98
C LEU A 179 25.55 13.72 6.66
N ASN A 180 26.27 12.60 6.60
CA ASN A 180 26.31 11.72 5.46
C ASN A 180 25.64 10.39 5.82
N VAL A 181 24.78 9.90 4.92
CA VAL A 181 24.17 8.57 5.03
C VAL A 181 24.54 7.77 3.80
N THR A 182 25.15 6.61 4.02
CA THR A 182 25.52 5.65 2.97
C THR A 182 24.82 4.33 3.22
N LEU A 183 24.41 3.65 2.15
CA LEU A 183 23.72 2.37 2.16
C LEU A 183 24.41 1.44 1.16
N ALA A 184 24.54 0.15 1.45
CA ALA A 184 24.96 -0.87 0.49
C ALA A 184 24.52 -2.27 0.91
N PRO A 185 24.48 -3.26 0.00
CA PRO A 185 24.48 -4.68 0.37
C PRO A 185 25.64 -5.04 1.31
N VAL A 186 25.40 -6.01 2.20
CA VAL A 186 26.46 -6.52 3.09
C VAL A 186 27.60 -7.15 2.26
N GLN A 187 28.82 -7.12 2.81
CA GLN A 187 30.08 -7.56 2.18
C GLN A 187 30.63 -6.63 1.10
N LEU A 188 29.90 -5.60 0.68
CA LEU A 188 30.48 -4.53 -0.12
C LEU A 188 31.19 -3.50 0.78
N PRO A 189 32.31 -2.92 0.35
CA PRO A 189 32.92 -1.80 1.05
C PRO A 189 31.94 -0.62 1.06
N LYS A 190 32.05 0.24 2.08
CA LYS A 190 31.28 1.49 2.17
C LYS A 190 31.50 2.33 0.90
N PRO A 191 30.45 2.61 0.11
CA PRO A 191 30.54 3.47 -1.07
C PRO A 191 31.14 4.85 -0.74
N LYS A 192 31.98 5.36 -1.65
CA LYS A 192 32.63 6.67 -1.48
C LYS A 192 31.67 7.84 -1.62
N ILE A 193 30.65 7.68 -2.45
CA ILE A 193 29.61 8.69 -2.68
C ILE A 193 28.44 8.38 -1.74
N PRO A 194 28.14 9.26 -0.75
CA PRO A 194 27.02 9.03 0.14
C PRO A 194 25.69 9.13 -0.60
N LEU A 195 24.69 8.38 -0.15
CA LEU A 195 23.34 8.46 -0.70
C LEU A 195 22.74 9.83 -0.38
N LEU A 196 22.79 10.21 0.90
CA LEU A 196 22.34 11.51 1.40
C LEU A 196 23.51 12.27 2.01
N SER A 197 23.50 13.58 1.80
CA SER A 197 24.48 14.50 2.37
C SER A 197 23.78 15.81 2.68
N GLU A 198 23.71 16.15 3.97
CA GLU A 198 22.97 17.30 4.47
C GLU A 198 23.89 18.19 5.31
N LEU A 199 23.87 19.49 5.05
CA LEU A 199 24.58 20.49 5.85
C LEU A 199 23.70 20.90 7.04
N ILE A 200 23.96 20.33 8.21
CA ILE A 200 23.18 20.50 9.43
C ILE A 200 24.03 20.75 10.67
N GLY A 201 23.77 21.86 11.36
CA GLY A 201 24.38 22.16 12.66
C GLY A 201 23.61 21.48 13.80
N LEU A 202 24.19 20.43 14.40
CA LEU A 202 23.51 19.69 15.47
C LEU A 202 23.61 20.36 16.85
N SER A 203 24.50 21.34 17.04
CA SER A 203 24.72 22.00 18.34
C SER A 203 23.48 22.66 18.94
N SER A 204 22.57 23.19 18.09
CA SER A 204 21.32 23.81 18.54
C SER A 204 20.12 22.85 18.54
N ILE A 205 20.32 21.60 18.14
CA ILE A 205 19.27 20.58 17.97
C ILE A 205 19.36 19.54 19.09
N MET A 206 20.58 19.13 19.43
CA MET A 206 20.83 18.08 20.41
C MET A 206 20.90 18.63 21.84
N ALA A 207 20.44 17.83 22.80
CA ALA A 207 20.76 18.05 24.22
C ALA A 207 22.16 17.51 24.54
N ASP A 208 22.71 17.89 25.72
CA ASP A 208 24.04 17.44 26.16
C ASP A 208 24.17 15.91 26.11
N LYS A 209 23.18 15.20 26.66
CA LYS A 209 23.11 13.73 26.65
C LYS A 209 21.90 13.26 25.87
N MET A 210 22.11 12.32 24.95
CA MET A 210 21.06 11.75 24.08
C MET A 210 21.16 10.23 24.08
N TYR A 211 20.03 9.55 23.87
CA TYR A 211 20.02 8.12 23.59
C TYR A 211 20.22 7.87 22.10
N VAL A 212 20.97 6.82 21.78
CA VAL A 212 21.11 6.28 20.42
C VAL A 212 20.45 4.92 20.35
N GLY A 213 19.76 4.65 19.24
CA GLY A 213 19.06 3.39 19.09
C GLY A 213 18.27 3.29 17.80
N PHE A 214 17.34 2.34 17.80
CA PHE A 214 16.47 2.04 16.68
C PHE A 214 15.01 2.16 17.09
N SER A 215 14.21 2.59 16.13
CA SER A 215 12.76 2.59 16.21
C SER A 215 12.21 1.95 14.95
N ALA A 216 11.24 1.05 15.08
CA ALA A 216 10.48 0.56 13.95
C ALA A 216 9.00 0.51 14.30
N SER A 217 8.19 0.67 13.26
CA SER A 217 6.77 0.46 13.35
C SER A 217 6.31 -0.39 12.19
N GLU A 218 5.19 -1.07 12.40
CA GLU A 218 4.49 -1.83 11.39
C GLU A 218 3.04 -1.36 11.28
N GLY A 219 2.51 -1.36 10.06
CA GLY A 219 1.10 -1.14 9.79
C GLY A 219 0.30 -2.43 9.67
N TRP A 220 -1.01 -2.30 9.87
CA TRP A 220 -1.95 -3.41 9.92
C TRP A 220 -1.89 -4.34 8.70
N GLY A 221 -1.78 -5.65 8.94
CA GLY A 221 -2.02 -6.70 7.95
C GLY A 221 -0.88 -7.05 7.00
N VAL A 222 0.36 -6.59 7.26
CA VAL A 222 1.51 -6.85 6.36
C VAL A 222 2.43 -7.98 6.85
N GLY A 223 2.60 -8.14 8.16
CA GLY A 223 3.54 -9.09 8.78
C GLY A 223 5.00 -8.76 8.42
N THR A 224 5.47 -7.55 8.72
CA THR A 224 6.82 -7.04 8.40
C THR A 224 7.74 -7.05 9.60
N HIS A 225 8.74 -7.92 9.55
CA HIS A 225 9.73 -8.03 10.61
C HIS A 225 10.91 -7.12 10.30
N HIS A 226 11.27 -6.26 11.26
CA HIS A 226 12.44 -5.39 11.18
C HIS A 226 13.55 -5.96 12.06
N TYR A 227 14.60 -6.49 11.45
CA TYR A 227 15.76 -7.07 12.14
C TYR A 227 16.96 -6.15 12.08
N VAL A 228 17.69 -6.04 13.18
CA VAL A 228 19.08 -5.54 13.22
C VAL A 228 19.98 -6.72 13.60
N LEU A 229 21.01 -6.95 12.78
CA LEU A 229 21.94 -8.07 12.92
C LEU A 229 23.20 -7.67 13.70
N GLY A 230 23.66 -6.44 13.52
CA GLY A 230 24.81 -5.90 14.23
C GLY A 230 24.82 -4.38 14.17
N TRP A 231 25.46 -3.75 15.14
CA TRP A 231 25.48 -2.30 15.30
C TRP A 231 26.76 -1.84 15.99
N SER A 232 27.44 -0.88 15.41
CA SER A 232 28.59 -0.20 15.99
C SER A 232 28.40 1.31 15.97
N PHE A 233 29.02 1.97 16.93
CA PHE A 233 28.93 3.40 17.13
C PHE A 233 30.20 3.94 17.76
N SER A 234 30.57 5.18 17.44
CA SER A 234 31.65 5.91 18.10
C SER A 234 31.36 7.41 18.09
N LEU A 235 31.63 8.08 19.21
CA LEU A 235 31.84 9.53 19.27
C LEU A 235 33.28 9.86 18.88
N ASP A 236 33.46 10.99 18.19
CA ASP A 236 34.74 11.59 17.78
C ASP A 236 35.73 10.64 17.07
N GLY A 237 35.20 9.60 16.43
CA GLY A 237 36.00 8.60 15.76
C GLY A 237 35.15 7.73 14.83
N PRO A 238 35.81 6.88 14.02
CA PRO A 238 35.11 5.94 13.17
C PRO A 238 34.43 4.84 14.02
N ALA A 239 33.22 4.44 13.62
CA ALA A 239 32.56 3.29 14.22
C ALA A 239 33.40 2.02 14.01
N PRO A 240 33.56 1.16 15.03
CA PRO A 240 34.26 -0.12 14.86
C PRO A 240 33.65 -0.96 13.72
N LEU A 241 34.50 -1.70 13.01
CA LEU A 241 34.04 -2.55 11.90
C LEU A 241 33.21 -3.73 12.41
N LEU A 242 32.11 -4.00 11.73
CA LEU A 242 31.30 -5.19 11.99
C LEU A 242 31.92 -6.42 11.31
N ASP A 243 31.99 -7.52 12.06
CA ASP A 243 32.53 -8.79 11.59
C ASP A 243 31.36 -9.65 11.11
N PHE A 244 31.15 -9.69 9.79
CA PHE A 244 30.03 -10.40 9.18
C PHE A 244 30.01 -11.90 9.49
N SER A 245 31.16 -12.50 9.82
CA SER A 245 31.24 -13.91 10.18
C SER A 245 30.61 -14.21 11.54
N LYS A 246 30.52 -13.20 12.42
CA LYS A 246 29.95 -13.30 13.76
C LYS A 246 28.49 -12.85 13.83
N LEU A 247 27.95 -12.28 12.75
CA LEU A 247 26.58 -11.81 12.74
C LEU A 247 25.58 -12.97 12.76
N PRO A 248 24.48 -12.84 13.51
CA PRO A 248 23.43 -13.84 13.59
C PRO A 248 22.72 -14.03 12.24
N VAL A 249 22.33 -15.27 11.97
CA VAL A 249 21.69 -15.65 10.71
C VAL A 249 20.20 -15.33 10.75
N LEU A 250 19.67 -14.72 9.69
CA LEU A 250 18.24 -14.47 9.56
C LEU A 250 17.43 -15.77 9.53
N PRO A 251 16.27 -15.84 10.20
CA PRO A 251 15.44 -17.05 10.20
C PRO A 251 15.03 -17.42 8.78
N ARG A 252 14.92 -18.70 8.45
CA ARG A 252 14.49 -19.12 7.10
C ARG A 252 12.99 -18.81 6.95
N LEU A 253 12.63 -17.80 6.16
CA LEU A 253 11.25 -17.64 5.69
C LEU A 253 11.11 -18.59 4.51
N GLY A 254 10.02 -19.35 4.49
CA GLY A 254 9.65 -20.14 3.32
C GLY A 254 9.53 -19.28 2.05
N PRO A 255 9.36 -19.94 0.89
CA PRO A 255 9.15 -19.25 -0.38
C PRO A 255 8.08 -18.17 -0.23
N LYS A 256 8.35 -17.00 -0.81
CA LYS A 256 7.45 -15.85 -0.77
C LYS A 256 6.06 -16.27 -1.29
N PRO A 257 4.98 -16.24 -0.50
CA PRO A 257 3.66 -16.47 -1.05
C PRO A 257 3.37 -15.33 -2.03
N ARG A 258 3.16 -15.67 -3.31
CA ARG A 258 2.79 -14.70 -4.34
C ARG A 258 1.56 -13.92 -3.88
N SER A 259 1.55 -12.61 -4.14
CA SER A 259 0.42 -11.75 -3.81
C SER A 259 -0.84 -12.27 -4.53
N LYS A 260 -1.79 -12.80 -3.75
CA LYS A 260 -3.09 -13.26 -4.28
C LYS A 260 -4.04 -12.12 -4.64
N ILE A 261 -3.56 -10.87 -4.66
CA ILE A 261 -4.38 -9.70 -5.00
C ILE A 261 -4.99 -9.90 -6.39
N LEU A 262 -4.19 -10.36 -7.36
CA LEU A 262 -4.69 -10.64 -8.70
C LEU A 262 -5.69 -11.82 -8.70
N ASP A 263 -5.43 -12.85 -7.90
CA ASP A 263 -6.28 -14.04 -7.78
C ASP A 263 -7.64 -13.76 -7.11
N VAL A 264 -7.74 -12.72 -6.27
CA VAL A 264 -9.00 -12.32 -5.61
C VAL A 264 -9.73 -11.21 -6.38
N VAL A 265 -8.99 -10.22 -6.88
CA VAL A 265 -9.59 -9.07 -7.59
C VAL A 265 -10.13 -9.48 -8.95
N LEU A 266 -9.46 -10.41 -9.66
CA LEU A 266 -9.88 -10.82 -10.99
C LEU A 266 -11.25 -11.56 -10.97
N PRO A 267 -11.50 -12.57 -10.11
CA PRO A 267 -12.82 -13.18 -10.01
C PRO A 267 -13.90 -12.19 -9.54
N LEU A 268 -13.56 -11.28 -8.62
CA LEU A 268 -14.50 -10.27 -8.14
C LEU A 268 -14.90 -9.29 -9.27
N ALA A 269 -13.94 -8.85 -10.08
CA ALA A 269 -14.20 -7.99 -11.22
C ALA A 269 -15.03 -8.71 -12.31
N VAL A 270 -14.71 -9.98 -12.60
CA VAL A 270 -15.45 -10.80 -13.56
C VAL A 270 -16.88 -11.05 -13.08
N THR A 271 -17.07 -11.38 -11.81
CA THR A 271 -18.42 -11.60 -11.24
C THR A 271 -19.27 -10.33 -11.29
N LEU A 272 -18.71 -9.16 -10.93
CA LEU A 272 -19.41 -7.89 -11.06
C LEU A 272 -19.77 -7.56 -12.52
N LEU A 273 -18.88 -7.85 -13.47
CA LEU A 273 -19.12 -7.62 -14.88
C LEU A 273 -20.22 -8.55 -15.44
N VAL A 274 -20.26 -9.82 -15.02
CA VAL A 274 -21.33 -10.76 -15.37
C VAL A 274 -22.67 -10.31 -14.80
N ILE A 275 -22.71 -9.87 -13.53
CA ILE A 275 -23.94 -9.34 -12.91
C ILE A 275 -24.45 -8.12 -13.67
N ALA A 276 -23.56 -7.16 -14.00
CA ALA A 276 -23.93 -5.99 -14.78
C ALA A 276 -24.51 -6.37 -16.16
N MET A 277 -23.91 -7.36 -16.84
CA MET A 277 -24.39 -7.85 -18.12
C MET A 277 -25.77 -8.51 -18.01
N LEU A 278 -26.01 -9.31 -16.97
CA LEU A 278 -27.31 -9.93 -16.70
C LEU A 278 -28.40 -8.89 -16.41
N VAL A 279 -28.08 -7.81 -15.68
CA VAL A 279 -28.99 -6.70 -15.43
C VAL A 279 -29.38 -5.99 -16.74
N VAL A 280 -28.40 -5.75 -17.63
CA VAL A 280 -28.67 -5.15 -18.95
C VAL A 280 -29.54 -6.05 -19.81
N ILE A 281 -29.25 -7.36 -19.86
CA ILE A 281 -30.06 -8.34 -20.60
C ILE A 281 -31.48 -8.39 -20.03
N PHE A 282 -31.62 -8.46 -18.70
CA PHE A 282 -32.92 -8.45 -18.05
C PHE A 282 -33.71 -7.19 -18.38
N PHE A 283 -33.09 -6.02 -18.30
CA PHE A 283 -33.73 -4.75 -18.64
C PHE A 283 -34.15 -4.71 -20.12
N PHE A 284 -33.29 -5.18 -21.03
CA PHE A 284 -33.60 -5.26 -22.46
C PHE A 284 -34.78 -6.21 -22.73
N LEU A 285 -34.79 -7.40 -22.12
CA LEU A 285 -35.88 -8.38 -22.26
C LEU A 285 -37.17 -7.86 -21.62
N TRP A 286 -37.10 -7.22 -20.47
CA TRP A 286 -38.25 -6.61 -19.79
C TRP A 286 -38.84 -5.48 -20.61
N HIS A 287 -38.00 -4.59 -21.16
CA HIS A 287 -38.42 -3.54 -22.08
C HIS A 287 -39.07 -4.15 -23.33
N ARG A 288 -38.44 -5.14 -23.96
CA ARG A 288 -39.00 -5.79 -25.14
C ARG A 288 -40.36 -6.46 -24.87
N ARG A 289 -40.57 -7.03 -23.68
CA ARG A 289 -41.87 -7.61 -23.29
C ARG A 289 -42.91 -6.55 -22.94
N ARG A 290 -42.52 -5.47 -22.25
CA ARG A 290 -43.43 -4.37 -21.88
C ARG A 290 -43.90 -3.55 -23.07
N PHE A 291 -43.08 -3.47 -24.12
CA PHE A 291 -43.39 -2.77 -25.37
C PHE A 291 -43.69 -3.72 -26.54
N ALA A 292 -43.82 -5.02 -26.28
CA ALA A 292 -44.48 -5.91 -27.23
C ALA A 292 -45.98 -5.59 -27.15
N GLU A 293 -46.50 -4.91 -28.17
CA GLU A 293 -47.93 -4.64 -28.30
C GLU A 293 -48.73 -5.93 -28.06
N VAL A 294 -49.73 -5.83 -27.19
CA VAL A 294 -50.71 -6.88 -26.96
C VAL A 294 -51.49 -7.04 -28.27
N ARG A 295 -51.11 -8.04 -29.05
CA ARG A 295 -51.89 -8.53 -30.19
C ARG A 295 -53.16 -9.15 -29.61
N GLU A 296 -54.27 -8.46 -29.74
CA GLU A 296 -55.54 -8.94 -29.20
C GLU A 296 -56.04 -10.12 -30.03
N ASP A 297 -56.61 -11.13 -29.36
CA ASP A 297 -56.94 -12.45 -29.91
C ASP A 297 -57.85 -12.42 -31.15
N TRP A 298 -58.51 -11.29 -31.44
CA TRP A 298 -59.34 -11.09 -32.64
C TRP A 298 -58.55 -10.76 -33.92
N GLU A 299 -57.25 -10.44 -33.83
CA GLU A 299 -56.40 -10.20 -35.02
C GLU A 299 -55.98 -11.50 -35.71
N ASP A 300 -56.00 -12.65 -35.03
CA ASP A 300 -55.65 -13.95 -35.61
C ASP A 300 -56.80 -14.60 -36.40
N GLU A 301 -58.06 -14.21 -36.16
CA GLU A 301 -59.24 -14.81 -36.78
C GLU A 301 -59.65 -14.14 -38.12
N PHE A 302 -59.31 -12.86 -38.33
CA PHE A 302 -59.85 -12.06 -39.46
C PHE A 302 -58.85 -11.55 -40.52
N GLY A 303 -57.57 -11.98 -40.52
CA GLY A 303 -56.66 -11.82 -41.67
C GLY A 303 -56.33 -10.38 -42.14
N PRO A 304 -55.47 -10.19 -43.16
CA PRO A 304 -54.45 -9.13 -43.18
C PRO A 304 -54.85 -7.76 -43.78
N HIS A 305 -56.14 -7.45 -43.98
CA HIS A 305 -56.52 -6.22 -44.69
C HIS A 305 -56.77 -5.05 -43.73
N ARG A 306 -55.70 -4.57 -43.06
CA ARG A 306 -55.76 -3.31 -42.30
C ARG A 306 -55.67 -2.14 -43.28
N PHE A 307 -56.75 -1.38 -43.41
CA PHE A 307 -56.72 -0.08 -44.07
C PHE A 307 -56.45 1.01 -43.04
N THR A 308 -55.51 1.92 -43.33
CA THR A 308 -55.31 3.06 -42.43
C THR A 308 -56.52 3.99 -42.51
N TYR A 309 -56.80 4.73 -41.43
CA TYR A 309 -57.85 5.76 -41.47
C TYR A 309 -57.64 6.74 -42.62
N ARG A 310 -56.38 7.05 -42.94
CA ARG A 310 -56.03 7.94 -44.05
C ARG A 310 -56.51 7.39 -45.40
N ASP A 311 -56.32 6.10 -45.64
CA ASP A 311 -56.74 5.45 -46.88
C ASP A 311 -58.27 5.44 -47.00
N LEU A 312 -58.98 5.14 -45.91
CA LEU A 312 -60.45 5.17 -45.87
C LEU A 312 -61.01 6.59 -45.98
N PHE A 313 -60.32 7.57 -45.40
CA PHE A 313 -60.68 8.98 -45.50
C PHE A 313 -60.54 9.46 -46.95
N HIS A 314 -59.44 9.16 -47.63
CA HIS A 314 -59.31 9.49 -49.04
C HIS A 314 -60.29 8.72 -49.93
N ALA A 315 -60.47 7.43 -49.68
CA ALA A 315 -61.40 6.61 -50.46
C ALA A 315 -62.84 7.15 -50.42
N THR A 316 -63.24 7.76 -49.31
CA THR A 316 -64.59 8.32 -49.11
C THR A 316 -64.68 9.83 -49.31
N GLU A 317 -63.61 10.46 -49.84
CA GLU A 317 -63.50 11.92 -50.03
C GLU A 317 -63.75 12.70 -48.72
N GLY A 318 -63.13 12.23 -47.64
CA GLY A 318 -63.25 12.81 -46.31
C GLY A 318 -64.55 12.46 -45.60
N PHE A 319 -65.17 11.32 -45.92
CA PHE A 319 -66.52 10.97 -45.48
C PHE A 319 -67.56 12.01 -45.92
N SER A 320 -67.48 12.41 -47.19
CA SER A 320 -68.38 13.40 -47.77
C SER A 320 -69.83 12.92 -47.75
N GLY A 321 -70.77 13.85 -47.51
CA GLY A 321 -72.21 13.58 -47.58
C GLY A 321 -72.69 13.15 -48.97
N THR A 322 -71.94 13.48 -50.03
CA THR A 322 -72.23 13.03 -51.41
C THR A 322 -72.05 11.53 -51.60
N ASN A 323 -71.16 10.92 -50.81
CA ASN A 323 -70.85 9.50 -50.83
C ASN A 323 -71.61 8.73 -49.73
N LEU A 324 -72.55 9.38 -49.03
CA LEU A 324 -73.32 8.75 -47.97
C LEU A 324 -74.37 7.79 -48.56
N LEU A 325 -74.22 6.50 -48.27
CA LEU A 325 -75.13 5.45 -48.72
C LEU A 325 -76.27 5.19 -47.72
N GLY A 326 -76.06 5.48 -46.43
CA GLY A 326 -77.10 5.30 -45.43
C GLY A 326 -76.70 5.73 -44.02
N VAL A 327 -77.70 5.99 -43.18
CA VAL A 327 -77.55 6.35 -41.76
C VAL A 327 -78.43 5.44 -40.93
N GLY A 328 -77.88 4.86 -39.85
CA GLY A 328 -78.64 4.04 -38.91
C GLY A 328 -78.06 4.11 -37.49
N GLY A 329 -78.60 3.33 -36.57
CA GLY A 329 -78.20 3.33 -35.14
C GLY A 329 -76.73 2.94 -34.87
N PHE A 330 -76.04 2.40 -35.87
CA PHE A 330 -74.64 1.97 -35.80
C PHE A 330 -73.69 2.92 -36.54
N GLY A 331 -74.17 4.10 -36.93
CA GLY A 331 -73.38 5.13 -37.60
C GLY A 331 -73.75 5.35 -39.06
N ARG A 332 -72.77 5.80 -39.85
CA ARG A 332 -72.95 6.24 -41.23
C ARG A 332 -72.18 5.33 -42.18
N VAL A 333 -72.79 4.99 -43.30
CA VAL A 333 -72.21 4.13 -44.33
C VAL A 333 -71.88 4.97 -45.55
N TYR A 334 -70.64 4.92 -46.01
CA TYR A 334 -70.14 5.69 -47.14
C TYR A 334 -69.69 4.75 -48.27
N ARG A 335 -69.92 5.19 -49.50
CA ARG A 335 -69.27 4.64 -50.68
C ARG A 335 -67.84 5.17 -50.71
N GLY A 336 -66.88 4.31 -51.05
CA GLY A 336 -65.52 4.75 -51.30
C GLY A 336 -64.84 3.93 -52.38
N VAL A 337 -63.75 4.47 -52.93
CA VAL A 337 -62.90 3.75 -53.89
C VAL A 337 -61.46 3.79 -53.39
N LEU A 338 -60.88 2.62 -53.15
CA LEU A 338 -59.51 2.52 -52.65
C LEU A 338 -58.51 2.94 -53.73
N SER A 339 -57.75 4.01 -53.48
CA SER A 339 -56.85 4.60 -54.48
C SER A 339 -55.74 3.65 -54.96
N ALA A 340 -55.35 2.67 -54.14
CA ALA A 340 -54.28 1.73 -54.47
C ALA A 340 -54.73 0.60 -55.42
N SER A 341 -56.02 0.23 -55.39
CA SER A 341 -56.55 -0.93 -56.13
C SER A 341 -57.72 -0.59 -57.06
N ASN A 342 -58.21 0.64 -57.03
CA ASN A 342 -59.47 1.08 -57.66
C ASN A 342 -60.68 0.20 -57.29
N LEU A 343 -60.61 -0.50 -56.15
CA LEU A 343 -61.70 -1.32 -55.67
C LEU A 343 -62.77 -0.43 -55.00
N GLU A 344 -64.01 -0.60 -55.44
CA GLU A 344 -65.16 0.03 -54.79
C GLU A 344 -65.47 -0.69 -53.48
N VAL A 345 -65.55 0.08 -52.40
CA VAL A 345 -65.75 -0.42 -51.04
C VAL A 345 -66.87 0.35 -50.34
N VAL A 346 -67.46 -0.30 -49.35
CA VAL A 346 -68.42 0.32 -48.44
C VAL A 346 -67.74 0.53 -47.09
N VAL A 347 -67.60 1.79 -46.68
CA VAL A 347 -66.94 2.16 -45.43
C VAL A 347 -68.00 2.56 -44.40
N LYS A 348 -68.19 1.71 -43.39
CA LYS A 348 -69.12 1.99 -42.29
C LYS A 348 -68.36 2.66 -41.14
N ARG A 349 -68.67 3.93 -40.87
CA ARG A 349 -68.10 4.73 -39.78
C ARG A 349 -69.03 4.69 -38.57
N VAL A 350 -68.54 4.13 -37.46
CA VAL A 350 -69.25 4.07 -36.19
C VAL A 350 -69.39 5.50 -35.62
N SER A 351 -70.61 5.86 -35.20
CA SER A 351 -70.86 7.09 -34.46
C SER A 351 -70.64 6.86 -32.96
N HIS A 352 -69.99 7.82 -32.30
CA HIS A 352 -69.69 7.77 -30.87
C HIS A 352 -70.95 7.67 -29.97
N ASP A 353 -72.14 8.03 -30.48
CA ASP A 353 -73.39 8.05 -29.70
C ASP A 353 -74.15 6.70 -29.66
N SER A 354 -73.60 5.63 -30.23
CA SER A 354 -74.24 4.31 -30.21
C SER A 354 -74.07 3.63 -28.86
N LYS A 355 -75.17 3.34 -28.16
CA LYS A 355 -75.18 2.62 -26.86
C LYS A 355 -74.92 1.12 -26.97
N GLN A 356 -74.66 0.62 -28.18
CA GLN A 356 -74.38 -0.79 -28.47
C GLN A 356 -72.89 -0.96 -28.80
N GLY A 357 -72.22 -1.84 -28.06
CA GLY A 357 -70.75 -1.97 -28.09
C GLY A 357 -70.19 -2.46 -29.42
N ILE A 358 -68.88 -2.22 -29.62
CA ILE A 358 -68.08 -2.64 -30.80
C ILE A 358 -68.27 -4.12 -31.19
N ARG A 359 -68.62 -5.00 -30.25
CA ARG A 359 -68.90 -6.42 -30.52
C ARG A 359 -70.18 -6.65 -31.34
N GLU A 360 -71.25 -5.88 -31.12
CA GLU A 360 -72.50 -6.02 -31.90
C GLU A 360 -72.36 -5.46 -33.32
N PHE A 361 -71.43 -4.51 -33.53
CA PHE A 361 -71.12 -3.94 -34.83
C PHE A 361 -70.50 -4.95 -35.80
N MET A 362 -69.71 -5.90 -35.29
CA MET A 362 -68.99 -6.89 -36.11
C MET A 362 -69.82 -8.14 -36.44
N GLN A 363 -70.92 -8.42 -35.72
CA GLN A 363 -71.73 -9.64 -35.90
C GLN A 363 -72.83 -9.55 -36.97
N ARG A 364 -73.03 -8.40 -37.62
CA ARG A 364 -74.01 -8.25 -38.70
C ARG A 364 -73.36 -7.69 -39.96
N TRP A 365 -72.78 -8.61 -40.72
CA TRP A 365 -72.52 -8.51 -42.15
C TRP A 365 -73.15 -9.71 -42.84
#